data_AF-R5B257-F1
#
_entry.id   AF-R5B257-F1
#
_cell.length_a   1.000
_cell.length_b   1.000
_cell.length_c   1.000
_cell.angle_alpha   90.00
_cell.angle_beta   90.00
_cell.angle_gamma   90.00
#
_symmetry.space_group_name_H-M   'P 1'
#
loop_
_entity.id
_entity.type
_entity.pdbx_description
1 polymer ?
#
loop_
_entity_poly.entity_id
_entity_poly.type
_entity_poly.pdbx_seq_one_letter_code
_entity_poly.pdbx_strand_id
1 'polypeptide(L)' 'MSTSQPAAQVYTGNWLAGSPENPEGRSYNDYDGVAIECQDMPDAPNHPDFPSTLLLPGQEYHRVIEFAIK' A
#
# COMPACT_ATOMS: atom_id res chain seq x y z
N MET A 1 -14.22 -1.00 -1.19
CA MET A 1 -12.90 -0.52 -1.62
C MET A 1 -12.68 -0.94 -3.05
N SER A 2 -12.14 -0.07 -3.89
CA SER A 2 -11.76 -0.34 -5.27
C SER A 2 -10.39 0.31 -5.57
N THR A 3 -9.68 -0.20 -6.57
CA THR A 3 -8.44 0.41 -7.05
C THR A 3 -8.25 0.13 -8.54
N SER A 4 -7.53 1.03 -9.23
CA SER A 4 -7.06 0.80 -10.60
C SER A 4 -5.71 0.07 -10.66
N GLN A 5 -5.12 -0.29 -9.52
CA GLN A 5 -3.82 -0.97 -9.43
C GLN A 5 -3.99 -2.49 -9.45
N PRO A 6 -3.00 -3.24 -9.97
CA PRO A 6 -3.14 -4.68 -10.19
C PRO A 6 -3.00 -5.51 -8.91
N ALA A 7 -2.49 -4.92 -7.82
CA ALA A 7 -2.24 -5.60 -6.55
C ALA A 7 -2.57 -4.72 -5.34
N ALA A 8 -2.69 -5.35 -4.18
CA ALA A 8 -2.63 -4.69 -2.89
C ALA A 8 -1.75 -5.49 -1.93
N GLN A 9 -0.78 -4.82 -1.30
CA GLN A 9 -0.04 -5.37 -0.18
C GLN A 9 -0.86 -5.20 1.09
N VAL A 10 -0.99 -6.27 1.87
CA VAL A 10 -1.64 -6.23 3.19
C VAL A 10 -0.59 -6.48 4.25
N TYR A 11 -0.35 -5.47 5.09
CA TYR A 11 0.51 -5.59 6.25
C TYR A 11 -0.32 -5.49 7.52
N THR A 12 -0.31 -6.55 8.32
CA THR A 12 -1.14 -6.71 9.51
C THR A 12 -0.54 -6.08 10.77
N GLY A 13 0.40 -5.15 10.65
CA GLY A 13 0.92 -4.42 11.82
C GLY A 13 1.79 -5.25 12.76
N ASN A 14 2.53 -6.23 12.24
CA ASN A 14 3.29 -7.20 13.06
C ASN A 14 4.42 -6.61 13.92
N TRP A 15 4.83 -5.38 13.65
CA TRP A 15 5.93 -4.68 14.32
C TRP A 15 5.55 -3.22 14.61
N LEU A 16 4.39 -3.03 15.24
CA LEU A 16 3.94 -1.72 15.69
C LEU A 16 4.36 -1.43 17.13
N ALA A 17 4.57 -2.47 17.94
CA ALA A 17 5.10 -2.32 19.29
C ALA A 17 6.45 -1.60 19.29
N GLY A 18 6.57 -0.56 20.13
CA GLY A 18 7.77 0.29 20.20
C GLY A 18 7.80 1.44 19.19
N SER A 19 6.76 1.59 18.35
CA SER A 19 6.54 2.81 17.56
C SER A 19 6.27 4.02 18.47
N PRO A 20 6.45 5.26 17.98
CA PRO A 20 5.99 6.45 18.69
C PRO A 20 4.52 6.36 19.13
N GLU A 21 4.18 7.09 20.18
CA GLU A 21 2.80 7.17 20.67
C GLU A 21 1.84 7.59 19.55
N ASN A 22 0.65 7.00 19.56
CA ASN A 22 -0.44 7.37 18.68
C ASN A 22 -0.96 8.79 19.02
N PRO A 23 -1.80 9.41 18.17
CA PRO A 23 -2.34 10.75 18.42
C PRO A 23 -3.15 10.91 19.73
N GLU A 24 -3.52 9.82 20.38
CA GLU A 24 -4.24 9.80 21.66
C GLU A 24 -3.30 9.67 22.87
N GLY A 25 -1.97 9.63 22.65
CA GLY A 25 -0.96 9.48 23.70
C GLY A 25 -0.79 8.04 24.22
N ARG A 26 -1.20 7.04 23.43
CA ARG A 26 -1.04 5.61 23.74
C ARG A 26 -0.01 4.97 22.81
N SER A 27 0.81 4.06 23.31
CA SER A 27 1.60 3.18 22.44
C SER A 27 0.72 2.25 21.58
N TYR A 28 1.19 1.93 20.38
CA TYR A 28 0.64 0.83 19.58
C TYR A 28 1.14 -0.52 20.12
N ASN A 29 0.27 -1.52 20.12
CA ASN A 29 0.62 -2.93 20.16
C ASN A 29 0.80 -3.45 18.74
N ASP A 30 1.51 -4.56 18.58
CA ASP A 30 1.45 -5.31 17.33
C ASP A 30 -0.01 -5.64 17.00
N TYR A 31 -0.35 -5.57 15.72
CA TYR A 31 -1.69 -5.79 15.16
C TYR A 31 -2.75 -4.71 15.46
N ASP A 32 -2.39 -3.59 16.08
CA ASP A 32 -3.31 -2.45 16.30
C ASP A 32 -3.77 -1.75 15.01
N GLY A 33 -3.16 -2.07 13.87
CA GLY A 33 -3.49 -1.49 12.58
C GLY A 33 -3.20 -2.42 11.41
N VAL A 34 -3.88 -2.17 10.31
CA VAL A 34 -3.62 -2.81 9.01
C VAL A 34 -3.30 -1.74 7.99
N ALA A 35 -2.24 -1.95 7.22
CA ALA A 35 -2.01 -1.20 5.99
C ALA A 35 -2.55 -2.00 4.81
N ILE A 36 -3.32 -1.33 3.96
CA ILE A 36 -3.79 -1.87 2.68
C ILE A 36 -3.25 -0.94 1.60
N GLU A 37 -2.21 -1.41 0.92
CA GLU A 37 -1.39 -0.61 0.03
C GLU A 37 -1.63 -1.08 -1.41
N CYS A 38 -2.55 -0.43 -2.13
CA CYS A 38 -2.74 -0.73 -3.54
C CYS A 38 -1.52 -0.26 -4.34
N GLN A 39 -0.96 -1.15 -5.15
CA GLN A 39 0.27 -0.90 -5.89
C GLN A 39 0.43 -1.84 -7.08
N ASP A 40 1.45 -1.58 -7.90
CA ASP A 40 1.94 -2.58 -8.83
C ASP A 40 2.60 -3.74 -8.06
N MET A 41 2.82 -4.87 -8.73
CA MET A 41 3.38 -6.06 -8.07
C MET A 41 4.77 -5.75 -7.48
N PRO A 42 5.07 -6.19 -6.24
CA PRO A 42 6.42 -6.11 -5.70
C PRO A 42 7.42 -6.76 -6.65
N ASP A 43 8.58 -6.13 -6.82
CA ASP A 43 9.65 -6.56 -7.72
C ASP A 43 9.32 -6.55 -9.23
N ALA A 44 8.20 -5.93 -9.64
CA ALA A 44 7.81 -5.84 -11.06
C ALA A 44 8.90 -5.38 -12.04
N PRO A 45 9.81 -4.43 -11.71
CA PRO A 45 10.90 -4.08 -12.63
C PRO A 45 11.82 -5.25 -13.01
N ASN A 46 11.93 -6.28 -12.17
CA ASN A 46 12.76 -7.47 -12.42
C ASN A 46 11.97 -8.67 -12.97
N HIS A 47 10.65 -8.54 -13.09
CA HIS A 47 9.74 -9.60 -13.53
C HIS A 47 9.01 -9.17 -14.81
N PRO A 48 9.53 -9.51 -16.01
CA PRO A 48 8.96 -9.04 -17.28
C PRO A 48 7.53 -9.56 -17.57
N ASP A 49 7.10 -10.61 -16.86
CA ASP A 49 5.75 -11.15 -16.97
C ASP A 49 4.72 -10.37 -16.10
N PHE A 50 5.16 -9.44 -15.25
CA PHE A 50 4.29 -8.57 -14.47
C PHE A 50 3.88 -7.32 -15.28
N PRO A 51 2.75 -6.67 -14.94
CA PRO A 51 2.43 -5.37 -15.50
C PRO A 51 3.60 -4.39 -15.31
N SER A 52 4.03 -3.76 -16.41
CA SER A 52 5.16 -2.82 -16.38
C SER A 52 4.85 -1.61 -15.49
N THR A 53 5.82 -1.24 -14.68
CA THR A 53 5.81 -0.04 -13.83
C THR A 53 6.53 1.14 -14.48
N LEU A 54 7.04 0.98 -15.71
CA LEU A 54 7.82 2.00 -16.40
C LEU A 54 6.92 3.12 -16.94
N LEU A 55 7.27 4.36 -16.63
CA LEU A 55 6.71 5.56 -17.24
C LEU A 55 7.76 6.21 -18.14
N LEU A 56 7.44 6.37 -19.42
CA LEU A 56 8.32 7.01 -20.42
C LEU A 56 8.01 8.51 -20.57
N PRO A 57 8.96 9.32 -21.07
CA PRO A 57 8.71 10.73 -21.35
C PRO A 57 7.46 10.95 -22.21
N GLY A 58 6.59 11.87 -21.77
CA GLY A 58 5.31 12.17 -22.43
C GLY A 58 4.14 11.25 -22.06
N GLN A 59 4.36 10.20 -21.28
CA GLN A 59 3.28 9.39 -20.73
C GLN A 59 2.72 10.01 -19.44
N GLU A 60 1.44 9.79 -19.20
CA GLU A 60 0.75 10.19 -17.97
C GLU A 60 0.67 9.00 -17.01
N TYR A 61 1.06 9.23 -15.75
CA TYR A 61 0.83 8.28 -14.67
C TYR A 61 -0.46 8.65 -13.93
N HIS A 62 -1.42 7.73 -13.93
CA HIS A 62 -2.70 7.90 -13.24
C HIS A 62 -3.11 6.60 -12.56
N ARG A 63 -3.45 6.67 -11.27
CA ARG A 63 -3.94 5.56 -10.44
C ARG A 63 -4.98 6.08 -9.44
N VAL A 64 -5.95 5.25 -9.09
CA VAL A 64 -7.05 5.59 -8.17
C VAL A 64 -7.18 4.51 -7.10
N ILE A 65 -7.43 4.93 -5.86
CA ILE A 65 -7.86 4.08 -4.75
C ILE A 65 -9.07 4.73 -4.11
N GLU A 66 -10.17 3.99 -3.96
CA GLU A 66 -11.39 4.47 -3.30
C GLU A 66 -11.66 3.67 -2.02
N PHE A 67 -11.61 4.37 -0.88
CA PHE A 67 -12.06 3.86 0.40
C PHE A 67 -13.48 4.35 0.68
N ALA A 68 -14.46 3.46 0.51
CA ALA A 68 -15.85 3.73 0.84
C ALA A 68 -16.15 3.19 2.25
N ILE A 69 -16.34 4.11 3.20
CA ILE A 69 -16.83 3.80 4.55
C ILE A 69 -18.34 4.03 4.53
N LYS A 70 -19.10 3.05 5.02
CA LYS A 70 -20.56 3.15 5.17
C LYS A 70 -20.91 3.52 6.60
#